data_AF-A0A8B6BFZ6-F1
#
_entry.id   AF-A0A8B6BFZ6-F1
#
_cell.length_a   1.000
_cell.length_b   1.000
_cell.length_c   1.000
_cell.angle_alpha   90.00
_cell.angle_beta   90.00
_cell.angle_gamma   90.00
#
_symmetry.space_group_name_H-M   'P 1'
#
loop_
_entity.id
_entity.type
_entity.pdbx_description
1 polymer ?
#
loop_
_entity_poly.entity_id
_entity_poly.type
_entity_poly.pdbx_seq_one_letter_code
_entity_poly.pdbx_strand_id
1 'polypeptide(L)'
;MANSKTDLGSISFAAFFSTFSYGGWQVISSLMEETKNPARDLPRAVYITFFIVMTVYILTNVAFFTVLSPTELLRSDAVAVLFMQNFYGPLTPVITILVGLCCIGVLNASIMGHSRVLFAGARNGHFPSIFGTLQTTFLTPWAAILAITFLALFLLFSGGLVLFIEYIQVFSIIMTLMVLSALLYLRRYRPEMKRPYK
;
A
#
# COMPACT_ATOMS: atom_id res chain seq x y z
N MET A 1 6.33 11.48 27.68
CA MET A 1 6.88 12.48 26.74
C MET A 1 8.42 12.50 26.67
N ALA A 2 9.16 11.80 27.55
CA ALA A 2 10.61 11.97 27.71
C ALA A 2 11.55 11.38 26.61
N ASN A 3 11.02 10.77 25.54
CA ASN A 3 11.83 10.17 24.46
C ASN A 3 11.39 10.61 23.05
N SER A 4 10.60 11.69 22.94
CA SER A 4 10.19 12.19 21.62
C SER A 4 11.37 12.92 20.97
N LYS A 5 11.92 12.34 19.89
CA LYS A 5 12.94 12.99 19.08
C LYS A 5 12.26 13.99 18.15
N THR A 6 12.46 15.27 18.38
CA THR A 6 11.92 16.38 17.55
C THR A 6 12.87 16.79 16.43
N ASP A 7 13.89 15.98 16.15
CA ASP A 7 14.81 16.23 15.05
C ASP A 7 14.11 16.09 13.70
N LEU A 8 14.51 16.92 12.73
CA LEU A 8 13.89 16.99 11.40
C LEU A 8 13.94 15.62 10.69
N GLY A 9 15.02 14.86 10.89
CA GLY A 9 15.16 13.51 10.36
C GLY A 9 14.16 12.53 10.96
N SER A 10 13.92 12.60 12.27
CA SER A 10 12.97 11.73 12.97
C SER A 10 11.52 12.02 12.57
N ILE A 11 11.18 13.28 12.35
CA ILE A 11 9.85 13.70 11.88
C ILE A 11 9.61 13.21 10.45
N SER A 12 10.60 13.39 9.57
CA SER A 12 10.53 12.93 8.18
C SER A 12 10.38 11.41 8.10
N PHE A 13 11.11 10.69 8.96
CA PHE A 13 11.00 9.25 9.08
C PHE A 13 9.59 8.82 9.50
N ALA A 14 9.02 9.43 10.55
CA ALA A 14 7.65 9.14 10.97
C ALA A 14 6.62 9.43 9.86
N ALA A 15 6.84 10.47 9.07
CA ALA A 15 5.99 10.80 7.93
C ALA A 15 6.04 9.72 6.83
N PHE A 16 7.21 9.12 6.56
CA PHE A 16 7.32 8.00 5.61
C PHE A 16 6.52 6.78 6.03
N PHE A 17 6.63 6.37 7.30
CA PHE A 17 5.86 5.25 7.82
C PHE A 17 4.36 5.54 7.80
N SER A 18 3.96 6.76 8.17
CA SER A 18 2.57 7.19 8.10
C SER A 18 2.05 7.12 6.66
N THR A 19 2.80 7.65 5.69
CA THR A 19 2.42 7.63 4.27
C THR A 19 2.31 6.22 3.72
N PHE A 20 3.18 5.29 4.17
CA PHE A 20 3.08 3.88 3.81
C PHE A 20 1.76 3.24 4.26
N SER A 21 1.30 3.54 5.47
CA SER A 21 0.01 3.02 5.95
C SER A 21 -1.18 3.53 5.14
N TYR A 22 -1.13 4.75 4.59
CA TYR A 22 -2.15 5.29 3.68
C TYR A 22 -1.96 4.87 2.20
N GLY A 23 -1.08 3.90 1.92
CA GLY A 23 -0.87 3.36 0.59
C GLY A 23 -2.10 2.63 0.02
N GLY A 24 -2.03 2.28 -1.28
CA GLY A 24 -3.06 1.49 -1.96
C GLY A 24 -4.11 2.31 -2.71
N TRP A 25 -4.10 3.63 -2.59
CA TRP A 25 -4.99 4.52 -3.34
C TRP A 25 -4.81 4.42 -4.86
N GLN A 26 -3.68 3.91 -5.35
CA GLN A 26 -3.41 3.74 -6.79
C GLN A 26 -4.40 2.78 -7.46
N VAL A 27 -4.97 1.83 -6.70
CA VAL A 27 -5.96 0.87 -7.22
C VAL A 27 -7.22 1.56 -7.75
N ILE A 28 -7.55 2.73 -7.20
CA ILE A 28 -8.72 3.52 -7.61
C ILE A 28 -8.60 3.88 -9.09
N SER A 29 -7.39 4.20 -9.56
CA SER A 29 -7.13 4.53 -10.97
C SER A 29 -7.37 3.34 -11.90
N SER A 30 -7.04 2.12 -11.45
CA SER A 30 -7.23 0.90 -12.24
C SER A 30 -8.71 0.51 -12.37
N LEU A 31 -9.53 0.85 -11.37
CA LEU A 31 -10.97 0.56 -11.35
C LEU A 31 -11.81 1.65 -12.04
N MET A 32 -11.18 2.70 -12.57
CA MET A 32 -11.88 3.76 -13.29
C MET A 32 -12.59 3.24 -14.55
N GLU A 33 -11.98 2.29 -15.26
CA GLU A 33 -12.54 1.74 -16.50
C GLU A 33 -13.82 0.93 -16.25
N GLU A 34 -14.02 0.45 -15.03
CA GLU A 34 -15.20 -0.32 -14.61
C GLU A 34 -16.29 0.56 -13.96
N THR A 35 -16.03 1.87 -13.79
CA THR A 35 -16.95 2.79 -13.12
C THR A 35 -17.94 3.42 -14.10
N LYS A 36 -19.23 3.45 -13.75
CA LYS A 36 -20.30 3.97 -14.63
C LYS A 36 -20.17 5.45 -14.97
N ASN A 37 -19.83 6.31 -13.99
CA ASN A 37 -19.60 7.74 -14.22
C ASN A 37 -18.33 8.23 -13.51
N PRO A 38 -17.14 7.94 -14.09
CA PRO A 38 -15.89 8.20 -13.42
C PRO A 38 -15.65 9.71 -13.19
N ALA A 39 -16.14 10.59 -14.07
CA ALA A 39 -16.00 12.05 -13.94
C ALA A 39 -16.56 12.61 -12.63
N ARG A 40 -17.67 12.04 -12.14
CA ARG A 40 -18.34 12.47 -10.91
C ARG A 40 -17.96 11.60 -9.72
N ASP A 41 -17.86 10.29 -9.93
CA ASP A 41 -17.74 9.33 -8.84
C ASP A 41 -16.31 9.21 -8.34
N LEU A 42 -15.31 9.41 -9.22
CA LEU A 42 -13.90 9.31 -8.85
C LEU A 42 -13.48 10.35 -7.81
N PRO A 43 -13.72 11.67 -7.99
CA PRO A 43 -13.32 12.65 -6.97
C PRO A 43 -14.03 12.40 -5.63
N ARG A 44 -15.31 12.00 -5.67
CA ARG A 44 -16.09 11.70 -4.47
C ARG A 44 -15.56 10.47 -3.74
N ALA A 45 -15.24 9.41 -4.47
CA ALA A 45 -14.66 8.20 -3.91
C ALA A 45 -13.34 8.49 -3.21
N VAL A 46 -12.47 9.31 -3.82
CA VAL A 46 -11.19 9.73 -3.22
C VAL A 46 -11.43 10.48 -1.91
N TYR A 47 -12.27 11.53 -1.89
CA TYR A 47 -12.52 12.31 -0.67
C TYR A 47 -13.15 11.45 0.44
N ILE A 48 -14.20 10.68 0.12
CA ILE A 48 -14.90 9.85 1.10
C ILE A 48 -13.95 8.80 1.69
N THR A 49 -13.18 8.11 0.84
CA THR A 49 -12.21 7.10 1.30
C THR A 49 -11.16 7.74 2.19
N PHE A 50 -10.62 8.89 1.79
CA PHE A 50 -9.61 9.60 2.57
C PHE A 50 -10.12 9.97 3.97
N PHE A 51 -11.31 10.58 4.08
CA PHE A 51 -11.88 10.96 5.37
C PHE A 51 -12.18 9.76 6.27
N ILE A 52 -12.72 8.68 5.71
CA ILE A 52 -13.02 7.46 6.47
C ILE A 52 -11.73 6.85 7.01
N VAL A 53 -10.72 6.64 6.15
CA VAL A 53 -9.45 6.02 6.56
C VAL A 53 -8.75 6.88 7.61
N MET A 54 -8.69 8.20 7.40
CA MET A 54 -8.12 9.14 8.37
C MET A 54 -8.80 9.04 9.74
N THR A 55 -10.15 9.02 9.75
CA THR A 55 -10.92 8.94 11.00
C THR A 55 -10.65 7.62 11.73
N VAL A 56 -10.69 6.49 11.02
CA VAL A 56 -10.42 5.16 11.60
C VAL A 56 -9.00 5.08 12.16
N TYR A 57 -8.02 5.64 11.45
CA TYR A 57 -6.62 5.62 11.90
C TYR A 57 -6.42 6.46 13.16
N ILE A 58 -7.02 7.65 13.23
CA ILE A 58 -6.95 8.50 14.41
C ILE A 58 -7.62 7.79 15.60
N LEU A 59 -8.83 7.25 15.41
CA LEU A 59 -9.55 6.54 16.47
C LEU A 59 -8.77 5.32 16.98
N THR A 60 -8.12 4.58 16.07
CA THR A 60 -7.30 3.42 16.44
C THR A 60 -6.08 3.82 17.26
N ASN A 61 -5.38 4.89 16.87
CA ASN A 61 -4.24 5.41 17.64
C ASN A 61 -4.67 5.93 19.02
N VAL A 62 -5.80 6.64 19.09
CA VAL A 62 -6.38 7.10 20.36
C VAL A 62 -6.68 5.89 21.26
N ALA A 63 -7.32 4.85 20.74
CA ALA A 63 -7.59 3.62 21.50
C ALA A 63 -6.30 2.97 22.03
N PHE A 64 -5.27 2.84 21.20
CA PHE A 64 -3.98 2.29 21.63
C PHE A 64 -3.34 3.10 22.75
N PHE A 65 -3.33 4.44 22.67
CA PHE A 65 -2.74 5.28 23.71
C PHE A 65 -3.55 5.32 25.02
N THR A 66 -4.83 4.95 25.01
CA THR A 66 -5.63 4.86 26.24
C THR A 66 -5.32 3.62 27.07
N VAL A 67 -4.88 2.53 26.44
CA VAL A 67 -4.65 1.23 27.10
C VAL A 67 -3.17 0.90 27.26
N LEU A 68 -2.32 1.32 26.31
CA LEU A 68 -0.91 0.95 26.28
C LEU A 68 -0.01 2.13 26.66
N SER A 69 1.03 1.85 27.45
CA SER A 69 2.09 2.82 27.69
C SER A 69 2.97 2.99 26.44
N PRO A 70 3.61 4.16 26.24
CA PRO A 70 4.51 4.38 25.11
C PRO A 70 5.66 3.37 25.03
N THR A 71 6.13 2.88 26.18
CA THR A 71 7.19 1.87 26.27
C THR A 71 6.74 0.50 25.80
N GLU A 72 5.50 0.13 26.05
CA GLU A 72 4.91 -1.14 25.58
C GLU A 72 4.67 -1.10 24.07
N LEU A 73 4.17 0.04 23.57
CA LEU A 73 3.97 0.28 22.14
C LEU A 73 5.27 0.15 21.33
N LEU A 74 6.38 0.71 21.83
CA LEU A 74 7.67 0.67 21.14
C LEU A 74 8.37 -0.69 21.21
N ARG A 75 7.99 -1.55 22.17
CA ARG A 75 8.59 -2.89 22.33
C ARG A 75 7.81 -3.99 21.62
N SER A 76 6.57 -3.71 21.21
CA SER A 76 5.67 -4.72 20.64
C SER A 76 5.73 -4.73 19.13
N ASP A 77 6.02 -5.89 18.55
CA ASP A 77 5.91 -6.11 17.10
C ASP A 77 4.45 -6.21 16.63
N ALA A 78 3.52 -6.50 17.54
CA ALA A 78 2.10 -6.74 17.26
C ALA A 78 1.18 -5.92 18.18
N VAL A 79 1.15 -4.61 17.96
CA VAL A 79 0.42 -3.64 18.79
C VAL A 79 -1.07 -3.99 18.98
N ALA A 80 -1.75 -4.46 17.93
CA ALA A 80 -3.18 -4.80 18.02
C ALA A 80 -3.46 -6.00 18.95
N VAL A 81 -2.55 -6.99 18.96
CA VAL A 81 -2.67 -8.17 19.82
C VAL A 81 -2.40 -7.78 21.26
N LEU A 82 -1.35 -6.99 21.50
CA LEU A 82 -1.01 -6.48 22.83
C LEU A 82 -2.13 -5.60 23.42
N PHE A 83 -2.73 -4.74 22.58
CA PHE A 83 -3.90 -3.95 22.96
C PHE A 83 -5.04 -4.84 23.47
N MET A 84 -5.38 -5.90 22.73
CA MET A 84 -6.45 -6.80 23.15
C MET A 84 -6.10 -7.62 24.39
N GLN A 85 -4.83 -7.98 24.58
CA GLN A 85 -4.38 -8.65 25.81
C GLN A 85 -4.64 -7.79 27.04
N ASN A 86 -4.33 -6.49 26.96
CA ASN A 86 -4.47 -5.56 28.08
C ASN A 86 -5.91 -5.04 28.25
N PHE A 87 -6.68 -4.90 27.17
CA PHE A 87 -8.06 -4.45 27.24
C PHE A 87 -9.03 -5.59 27.61
N TYR A 88 -8.97 -6.71 26.89
CA TYR A 88 -9.85 -7.85 27.09
C TYR A 88 -9.22 -9.17 26.61
N GLY A 89 -8.36 -9.73 27.46
CA GLY A 89 -7.55 -10.93 27.20
C GLY A 89 -8.26 -12.10 26.50
N PRO A 90 -9.50 -12.49 26.87
CA PRO A 90 -10.19 -13.61 26.22
C PRO A 90 -10.45 -13.45 24.72
N LEU A 91 -10.51 -12.23 24.20
CA LEU A 91 -10.73 -11.96 22.76
C LEU A 91 -9.42 -11.86 21.96
N THR A 92 -8.26 -12.01 22.61
CA THR A 92 -6.95 -11.98 21.93
C THR A 92 -6.85 -12.97 20.76
N PRO A 93 -7.29 -14.24 20.85
CA PRO A 93 -7.20 -15.16 19.73
C PRO A 93 -8.03 -14.70 18.52
N VAL A 94 -9.19 -14.08 18.77
CA VAL A 94 -10.09 -13.59 17.72
C VAL A 94 -9.43 -12.47 16.94
N ILE A 95 -8.85 -11.47 17.61
CA ILE A 95 -8.17 -10.37 16.91
C ILE A 95 -6.95 -10.86 16.12
N THR A 96 -6.20 -11.83 16.65
CA THR A 96 -5.03 -12.40 15.97
C THR A 96 -5.43 -13.10 14.68
N ILE A 97 -6.52 -13.88 14.71
CA ILE A 97 -7.04 -14.54 13.51
C ILE A 97 -7.53 -13.50 12.49
N LEU A 98 -8.27 -12.47 12.93
CA LEU A 98 -8.76 -11.42 12.04
C LEU A 98 -7.61 -10.66 11.36
N VAL A 99 -6.60 -10.24 12.14
CA VAL A 99 -5.40 -9.57 11.59
C VAL A 99 -4.66 -10.50 10.63
N GLY A 100 -4.52 -11.78 10.96
CA GLY A 100 -3.91 -12.78 10.07
C GLY A 100 -4.66 -12.93 8.75
N LEU A 101 -5.99 -13.01 8.79
CA LEU A 101 -6.83 -13.08 7.59
C LEU A 101 -6.71 -11.80 6.74
N CYS A 102 -6.64 -10.62 7.36
CA CYS A 102 -6.39 -9.37 6.66
C CYS A 102 -5.03 -9.39 5.94
N CYS A 103 -3.97 -9.85 6.60
CA CYS A 103 -2.64 -9.97 5.99
C CYS A 103 -2.66 -10.93 4.78
N ILE A 104 -3.35 -12.07 4.88
CA ILE A 104 -3.50 -13.02 3.76
C ILE A 104 -4.27 -12.36 2.60
N GLY A 105 -5.33 -11.61 2.90
CA GLY A 105 -6.09 -10.87 1.89
C GLY A 105 -5.23 -9.86 1.12
N VAL A 106 -4.41 -9.08 1.83
CA VAL A 106 -3.50 -8.10 1.22
C VAL A 106 -2.41 -8.79 0.40
N LEU A 107 -1.86 -9.91 0.88
CA LEU A 107 -0.88 -10.70 0.13
C LEU A 107 -1.46 -11.22 -1.18
N ASN A 108 -2.67 -11.79 -1.14
CA ASN A 108 -3.34 -12.28 -2.33
C ASN A 108 -3.61 -11.16 -3.35
N ALA A 109 -4.13 -10.02 -2.88
CA ALA A 109 -4.37 -8.85 -3.73
C ALA A 109 -3.06 -8.32 -4.36
N SER A 110 -1.97 -8.30 -3.60
CA SER A 110 -0.65 -7.84 -4.07
C SER A 110 -0.05 -8.76 -5.13
N ILE A 111 -0.10 -10.09 -4.91
CA ILE A 111 0.38 -11.08 -5.91
C ILE A 111 -0.42 -10.94 -7.21
N MET A 112 -1.74 -10.81 -7.09
CA MET A 112 -2.63 -10.66 -8.24
C MET A 112 -2.37 -9.33 -8.98
N GLY A 113 -2.18 -8.22 -8.27
CA GLY A 113 -1.92 -6.91 -8.86
C GLY A 113 -0.57 -6.85 -9.58
N HIS A 114 0.50 -7.23 -8.89
CA HIS A 114 1.86 -7.13 -9.43
C HIS A 114 2.10 -8.09 -10.61
N SER A 115 1.53 -9.30 -10.58
CA SER A 115 1.66 -10.26 -11.69
C SER A 115 1.04 -9.75 -12.99
N ARG A 116 -0.08 -9.00 -12.92
CA ARG A 116 -0.71 -8.38 -14.10
C ARG A 116 0.13 -7.24 -14.67
N VAL A 117 0.77 -6.44 -13.81
CA VAL A 117 1.68 -5.37 -14.26
C VAL A 117 2.88 -5.98 -15.00
N LEU A 118 3.48 -7.04 -14.45
CA LEU A 118 4.60 -7.74 -15.09
C LEU A 118 4.19 -8.39 -16.42
N PHE A 119 3.01 -9.03 -16.45
CA PHE A 119 2.42 -9.59 -17.67
C PHE A 119 2.19 -8.53 -18.76
N ALA A 120 1.59 -7.40 -18.41
CA ALA A 120 1.35 -6.30 -19.34
C ALA A 120 2.68 -5.70 -19.86
N GLY A 121 3.69 -5.59 -19.00
CA GLY A 121 5.04 -5.17 -19.38
C GLY A 121 5.69 -6.14 -20.37
N ALA A 122 5.58 -7.45 -20.14
CA ALA A 122 6.10 -8.47 -21.05
C ALA A 122 5.41 -8.45 -22.42
N ARG A 123 4.08 -8.24 -22.44
CA ARG A 123 3.32 -8.10 -23.68
C ARG A 123 3.73 -6.88 -24.51
N ASN A 124 4.16 -5.81 -23.85
CA ASN A 124 4.68 -4.61 -24.51
C ASN A 124 6.17 -4.71 -24.87
N GLY A 125 6.81 -5.88 -24.69
CA GLY A 125 8.21 -6.12 -25.04
C GLY A 125 9.23 -5.56 -24.03
N HIS A 126 8.79 -5.08 -22.86
CA HIS A 126 9.69 -4.56 -21.81
C HIS A 126 10.34 -5.67 -20.97
N PHE A 127 9.76 -6.87 -20.97
CA PHE A 127 10.25 -8.03 -20.23
C PHE A 127 10.30 -9.28 -21.14
N PRO A 128 11.05 -10.33 -20.75
CA PRO A 128 11.08 -11.59 -21.47
C PRO A 128 9.67 -12.14 -21.73
N SER A 129 9.45 -12.70 -22.92
CA SER A 129 8.16 -13.22 -23.39
C SER A 129 7.56 -14.29 -22.47
N ILE A 130 8.40 -14.99 -21.70
CA ILE A 130 7.99 -16.00 -20.72
C ILE A 130 6.98 -15.42 -19.71
N PHE A 131 7.18 -14.18 -19.24
CA PHE A 131 6.26 -13.55 -18.29
C PHE A 131 4.94 -13.09 -18.92
N GLY A 132 4.87 -13.03 -20.25
CA GLY A 132 3.67 -12.79 -21.03
C GLY A 132 2.86 -14.05 -21.33
N THR A 133 3.22 -15.21 -20.76
CA THR A 133 2.53 -16.47 -21.01
C THR A 133 1.39 -16.67 -20.01
N LEU A 134 0.20 -17.01 -20.52
CA LEU A 134 -0.96 -17.40 -19.70
C LEU A 134 -1.10 -18.91 -19.66
N GLN A 135 -1.61 -19.42 -18.54
CA GLN A 135 -2.01 -20.80 -18.43
C GLN A 135 -3.26 -21.07 -19.29
N THR A 136 -3.30 -22.21 -19.97
CA THR A 136 -4.35 -22.54 -20.96
C THR A 136 -5.74 -22.69 -20.35
N THR A 137 -5.86 -23.30 -19.16
CA THR A 137 -7.16 -23.59 -18.53
C THR A 137 -7.68 -22.44 -17.67
N PHE A 138 -6.81 -21.82 -16.87
CA PHE A 138 -7.20 -20.83 -15.86
C PHE A 138 -6.92 -19.38 -16.28
N LEU A 139 -6.27 -19.17 -17.44
CA LEU A 139 -5.89 -17.86 -17.96
C LEU A 139 -5.09 -17.01 -16.95
N THR A 140 -4.33 -17.67 -16.07
CA THR A 140 -3.50 -17.03 -15.05
C THR A 140 -2.05 -16.88 -15.55
N PRO A 141 -1.38 -15.73 -15.28
CA PRO A 141 0.01 -15.52 -15.67
C PRO A 141 0.96 -16.25 -14.69
N TRP A 142 1.04 -17.58 -14.81
CA TRP A 142 1.73 -18.44 -13.85
C TRP A 142 3.22 -18.10 -13.68
N ALA A 143 3.92 -17.80 -14.78
CA ALA A 143 5.34 -17.47 -14.76
C ALA A 143 5.62 -16.15 -14.02
N ALA A 144 4.75 -15.15 -14.21
CA ALA A 144 4.85 -13.87 -13.51
C ALA A 144 4.58 -14.03 -12.01
N ILE A 145 3.59 -14.85 -11.64
CA ILE A 145 3.27 -15.17 -10.24
C ILE A 145 4.46 -15.85 -9.55
N LEU A 146 5.05 -16.86 -10.18
CA LEU A 146 6.22 -17.54 -9.63
C LEU A 146 7.42 -16.59 -9.49
N ALA A 147 7.69 -15.76 -10.48
CA ALA A 147 8.81 -14.81 -10.43
C ALA A 147 8.66 -13.81 -9.28
N ILE A 148 7.48 -13.22 -9.10
CA ILE A 148 7.21 -12.27 -8.02
C ILE A 148 7.26 -12.96 -6.66
N THR A 149 6.71 -14.17 -6.56
CA THR A 149 6.71 -14.93 -5.30
C THR A 149 8.13 -15.34 -4.91
N PHE A 150 8.92 -15.81 -5.87
CA PHE A 150 10.32 -16.16 -5.67
C PHE A 150 11.14 -14.94 -5.26
N LEU A 151 10.95 -13.80 -5.92
CA LEU A 151 11.59 -12.54 -5.54
C LEU A 151 11.20 -12.10 -4.12
N ALA A 152 9.91 -12.17 -3.77
CA ALA A 152 9.44 -11.83 -2.42
C ALA A 152 10.05 -12.74 -1.35
N LEU A 153 10.13 -14.06 -1.61
CA LEU A 153 10.78 -15.02 -0.72
C LEU A 153 12.28 -14.75 -0.59
N PHE A 154 12.95 -14.42 -1.69
CA PHE A 154 14.37 -14.06 -1.68
C PHE A 154 14.63 -12.80 -0.85
N LEU A 155 13.81 -11.76 -1.04
CA LEU A 155 13.90 -10.52 -0.28
C LEU A 155 13.66 -10.74 1.22
N LEU A 156 12.82 -11.71 1.60
CA LEU A 156 12.59 -12.07 3.00
C LEU A 156 13.89 -12.42 3.74
N PHE A 157 14.86 -13.05 3.06
CA PHE A 157 16.15 -13.42 3.66
C PHE A 157 17.14 -12.26 3.76
N SER A 158 16.89 -11.15 3.04
CA SER A 158 17.89 -10.10 2.83
C SER A 158 17.74 -8.87 3.72
N GLY A 159 16.62 -8.65 4.42
CA GLY A 159 16.40 -7.35 5.07
C GLY A 159 15.37 -7.29 6.20
N GLY A 160 15.41 -6.19 6.94
CA GLY A 160 14.43 -5.85 7.98
C GLY A 160 13.25 -5.04 7.42
N LEU A 161 12.08 -5.19 8.05
CA LEU A 161 10.82 -4.54 7.64
C LEU A 161 10.96 -3.02 7.43
N VAL A 162 11.68 -2.35 8.33
CA VAL A 162 11.90 -0.90 8.30
C VAL A 162 12.63 -0.48 7.01
N LEU A 163 13.69 -1.18 6.65
CA LEU A 163 14.47 -0.91 5.44
C LEU A 163 13.63 -1.10 4.17
N PHE A 164 12.76 -2.11 4.14
CA PHE A 164 11.86 -2.33 3.01
C PHE A 164 10.84 -1.21 2.85
N ILE A 165 10.25 -0.73 3.95
CA ILE A 165 9.32 0.39 3.92
C ILE A 165 10.01 1.64 3.39
N GLU A 166 11.21 1.95 3.89
CA GLU A 166 11.99 3.09 3.40
C GLU A 166 12.27 2.98 1.90
N TYR A 167 12.74 1.82 1.44
CA TYR A 167 13.05 1.57 0.03
C TYR A 167 11.82 1.78 -0.87
N ILE A 168 10.68 1.18 -0.49
CA ILE A 168 9.43 1.30 -1.24
C ILE A 168 8.98 2.78 -1.28
N GLN A 169 9.09 3.50 -0.17
CA GLN A 169 8.64 4.89 -0.10
C GLN A 169 9.51 5.85 -0.92
N VAL A 170 10.82 5.68 -0.89
CA VAL A 170 11.74 6.48 -1.74
C VAL A 170 11.38 6.27 -3.21
N PHE A 171 11.19 5.01 -3.64
CA PHE A 171 10.78 4.71 -5.01
C PHE A 171 9.41 5.29 -5.36
N SER A 172 8.44 5.18 -4.45
CA SER A 172 7.08 5.72 -4.62
C SER A 172 7.08 7.23 -4.80
N ILE A 173 7.88 7.96 -4.03
CA ILE A 173 8.00 9.42 -4.13
C ILE A 173 8.63 9.81 -5.46
N ILE A 174 9.71 9.15 -5.88
CA ILE A 174 10.36 9.41 -7.17
C ILE A 174 9.37 9.18 -8.32
N MET A 175 8.62 8.08 -8.30
CA MET A 175 7.61 7.78 -9.32
C MET A 175 6.47 8.80 -9.31
N THR A 176 6.02 9.23 -8.13
CA THR A 176 4.99 10.26 -7.99
C THR A 176 5.47 11.60 -8.56
N LEU A 177 6.70 12.01 -8.25
CA LEU A 177 7.31 13.22 -8.82
C LEU A 177 7.47 13.13 -10.34
N MET A 178 7.82 11.95 -10.86
CA MET A 178 7.90 11.72 -12.30
C MET A 178 6.52 11.84 -12.97
N VAL A 179 5.47 11.27 -12.37
CA VAL A 179 4.10 11.39 -12.89
C VAL A 179 3.59 12.83 -12.80
N LEU A 180 3.88 13.54 -11.70
CA LEU A 180 3.50 14.95 -11.55
C LEU A 180 4.24 15.84 -12.54
N SER A 181 5.53 15.63 -12.75
CA SER A 181 6.30 16.40 -13.74
C SER A 181 5.83 16.09 -15.16
N ALA A 182 5.52 14.83 -15.50
CA ALA A 182 4.89 14.46 -16.76
C ALA A 182 3.51 15.13 -16.94
N LEU A 183 2.70 15.19 -15.89
CA LEU A 183 1.41 15.90 -15.91
C LEU A 183 1.59 17.39 -16.18
N LEU A 184 2.52 18.05 -15.51
CA LEU A 184 2.84 19.47 -15.73
C LEU A 184 3.36 19.72 -17.15
N TYR A 185 4.23 18.83 -17.65
CA TYR A 185 4.71 18.85 -19.02
C TYR A 185 3.56 18.71 -20.03
N LEU A 186 2.68 17.72 -19.86
CA LEU A 186 1.49 17.54 -20.71
C LEU A 186 0.53 18.73 -20.61
N ARG A 187 0.41 19.36 -19.43
CA ARG A 187 -0.37 20.59 -19.27
C ARG A 187 0.20 21.75 -20.09
N ARG A 188 1.53 21.86 -20.19
CA ARG A 188 2.22 22.94 -20.91
C ARG A 188 2.29 22.72 -22.43
N TYR A 189 2.62 21.50 -22.87
CA TYR A 189 2.93 21.22 -24.29
C TYR A 189 1.76 20.61 -25.09
N ARG A 190 0.74 20.06 -24.43
CA ARG A 190 -0.48 19.54 -25.09
C ARG A 190 -1.75 20.03 -24.39
N PRO A 191 -2.04 21.34 -24.47
CA PRO A 191 -3.23 21.93 -23.83
C PRO A 191 -4.55 21.49 -24.49
N GLU A 192 -4.53 21.16 -25.77
CA GLU A 192 -5.70 20.82 -26.61
C GLU A 192 -6.37 19.48 -26.27
N MET A 193 -5.71 18.60 -25.50
CA MET A 193 -6.26 17.28 -25.20
C MET A 193 -7.56 17.39 -24.37
N LYS A 194 -8.61 16.65 -24.76
CA LYS A 194 -9.83 16.52 -23.96
C LYS A 194 -9.50 15.89 -22.60
N ARG A 195 -9.69 16.66 -21.53
CA ARG A 195 -9.48 16.23 -20.15
C ARG A 195 -10.84 16.09 -19.46
N PRO A 196 -11.31 14.86 -19.16
CA PRO A 196 -12.54 14.65 -18.42
C PRO A 196 -12.45 15.16 -16.97
N TYR A 197 -11.22 15.27 -16.44
CA TYR A 197 -10.89 15.65 -15.06
C TYR A 197 -9.92 16.84 -15.07
N LYS A 198 -10.07 17.80 -14.15
CA LYS A 198 -9.16 18.94 -14.00
C LYS A 198 -8.68 19.11 -12.57
#